data_AF-A0A1M4L5F8-F1
#
_entry.id   AF-A0A1M4L5F8-F1
#
_cell.length_a   1.000
_cell.length_b   1.000
_cell.length_c   1.000
_cell.angle_alpha   90.00
_cell.angle_beta   90.00
_cell.angle_gamma   90.00
#
_symmetry.space_group_name_H-M   'P 1'
#
loop_
_entity.id
_entity.type
_entity.pdbx_description
1 polymer ?
#
loop_
_entity_poly.entity_id
_entity_poly.type
_entity_poly.pdbx_seq_one_letter_code
_entity_poly.pdbx_strand_id
1 'polypeptide(L)'
;MRAQVDSLEEDCLTVAQEGMAHNCSELAVLAVYNLQDRNLPAHIASMAGRTHTAAIIGPVEGQNEMPSDMTQWHPDIYVCDPWSNIACRANDYPAAFRQKMEKWEADGKKVWLSGTGFVPPTNPQWMNSILYGEKNTL
;
A
#
# COMPACT_ATOMS: atom_id res chain seq x y z
N MET A 1 -29.01 -1.76 -22.48
CA MET A 1 -28.51 -1.26 -21.18
C MET A 1 -27.32 -2.03 -20.62
N ARG A 2 -27.09 -3.32 -20.99
CA ARG A 2 -25.86 -4.05 -20.60
C ARG A 2 -24.59 -3.68 -21.39
N ALA A 3 -24.71 -3.34 -22.68
CA ALA A 3 -23.55 -2.99 -23.51
C ALA A 3 -22.92 -1.61 -23.24
N GLN A 4 -23.55 -0.77 -22.41
CA GLN A 4 -23.07 0.59 -22.11
C GLN A 4 -22.37 0.69 -20.74
N VAL A 5 -22.37 -0.41 -19.98
CA VAL A 5 -21.74 -0.50 -18.66
C VAL A 5 -20.30 -1.01 -18.81
N ASP A 6 -20.07 -1.97 -19.70
CA ASP A 6 -18.72 -2.48 -20.02
C ASP A 6 -17.81 -1.37 -20.59
N SER A 7 -18.36 -0.41 -21.34
CA SER A 7 -17.60 0.74 -21.88
C SER A 7 -17.22 1.79 -20.84
N LEU A 8 -17.79 1.75 -19.64
CA LEU A 8 -17.51 2.70 -18.56
C LEU A 8 -16.50 2.15 -17.55
N GLU A 9 -16.42 0.82 -17.37
CA GLU A 9 -15.39 0.17 -16.56
C GLU A 9 -13.99 0.31 -17.19
N GLU A 10 -13.90 0.17 -18.52
CA GLU A 10 -12.65 0.37 -19.28
C GLU A 10 -12.14 1.82 -19.21
N ASP A 11 -13.05 2.80 -19.05
CA ASP A 11 -12.72 4.23 -18.90
C ASP A 11 -12.25 4.56 -17.47
N CYS A 12 -12.91 4.04 -16.43
CA CYS A 12 -12.53 4.30 -15.03
C CYS A 12 -11.11 3.82 -14.72
N LEU A 13 -10.71 2.64 -15.22
CA LEU A 13 -9.36 2.11 -15.02
C LEU A 13 -8.31 2.95 -15.74
N THR A 14 -8.57 3.35 -16.99
CA THR A 14 -7.67 4.20 -17.77
C THR A 14 -7.49 5.55 -17.09
N VAL A 15 -8.58 6.21 -16.67
CA VAL A 15 -8.54 7.47 -15.92
C VAL A 15 -7.75 7.34 -14.62
N ALA A 16 -7.91 6.23 -13.90
CA ALA A 16 -7.13 5.96 -12.69
C ALA A 16 -5.65 5.64 -12.99
N GLN A 17 -5.31 5.06 -14.13
CA GLN A 17 -3.92 4.84 -14.51
C GLN A 17 -3.22 6.12 -14.96
N GLU A 18 -3.94 6.99 -15.67
CA GLU A 18 -3.43 8.26 -16.20
C GLU A 18 -3.42 9.39 -15.17
N GLY A 19 -4.12 9.23 -14.05
CA GLY A 19 -4.12 10.17 -12.95
C GLY A 19 -2.73 10.43 -12.38
N MET A 20 -2.46 11.67 -11.96
CA MET A 20 -1.18 12.05 -11.31
C MET A 20 -1.34 12.40 -9.83
N ALA A 21 -2.53 12.20 -9.26
CA ALA A 21 -2.88 12.60 -7.89
C ALA A 21 -3.56 11.45 -7.14
N HIS A 22 -2.83 10.35 -6.95
CA HIS A 22 -3.31 9.18 -6.23
C HIS A 22 -2.86 9.18 -4.78
N ASN A 23 -3.72 8.71 -3.87
CA ASN A 23 -3.30 8.31 -2.53
C ASN A 23 -2.89 6.82 -2.54
N CYS A 24 -2.45 6.34 -1.38
CA CYS A 24 -1.99 4.97 -1.23
C CYS A 24 -3.07 3.92 -1.56
N SER A 25 -4.35 4.21 -1.32
CA SER A 25 -5.46 3.30 -1.61
C SER A 25 -5.65 3.05 -3.09
N GLU A 26 -5.65 4.11 -3.90
CA GLU A 26 -5.85 4.03 -5.34
C GLU A 26 -4.66 3.32 -5.99
N LEU A 27 -3.43 3.65 -5.55
CA LEU A 27 -2.22 2.98 -6.05
C LEU A 27 -2.15 1.51 -5.65
N ALA A 28 -2.60 1.14 -4.44
CA ALA A 28 -2.65 -0.26 -4.03
C ALA A 28 -3.66 -1.06 -4.87
N VAL A 29 -4.84 -0.51 -5.15
CA VAL A 29 -5.85 -1.14 -6.03
C VAL A 29 -5.29 -1.34 -7.44
N LEU A 30 -4.69 -0.31 -8.02
CA LEU A 30 -4.09 -0.39 -9.36
C LEU A 30 -2.94 -1.41 -9.41
N ALA A 31 -2.11 -1.47 -8.36
CA ALA A 31 -1.06 -2.46 -8.26
C ALA A 31 -1.62 -3.88 -8.17
N VAL A 32 -2.61 -4.14 -7.31
CA VAL A 32 -3.26 -5.46 -7.20
C VAL A 32 -3.88 -5.86 -8.54
N TYR A 33 -4.62 -4.97 -9.21
CA TYR A 33 -5.19 -5.24 -10.53
C TYR A 33 -4.11 -5.68 -11.55
N ASN A 34 -3.02 -4.92 -11.66
CA ASN A 34 -1.93 -5.23 -12.58
C ASN A 34 -1.18 -6.54 -12.22
N LEU A 35 -1.10 -6.88 -10.94
CA LEU A 35 -0.46 -8.11 -10.48
C LEU A 35 -1.35 -9.34 -10.73
N GLN A 36 -2.67 -9.21 -10.49
CA GLN A 36 -3.64 -10.27 -10.75
C GLN A 36 -3.81 -10.54 -12.25
N ASP A 37 -3.76 -9.51 -13.10
CA ASP A 37 -3.74 -9.68 -14.57
C ASP A 37 -2.53 -10.53 -15.04
N ARG A 38 -1.45 -10.53 -14.26
CA ARG A 38 -0.26 -11.37 -14.47
C ARG A 38 -0.33 -12.73 -13.76
N ASN A 39 -1.50 -13.13 -13.28
CA ASN A 39 -1.76 -14.37 -12.53
C ASN A 39 -0.95 -14.49 -11.23
N LEU A 40 -0.64 -13.38 -10.57
CA LEU A 40 -0.01 -13.39 -9.25
C LEU A 40 -1.07 -13.36 -8.14
N PRO A 41 -0.87 -14.10 -7.02
CA PRO A 41 -1.77 -14.09 -5.87
C PRO A 41 -1.57 -12.78 -5.08
N ALA A 42 -2.19 -11.71 -5.57
CA ALA A 42 -2.04 -10.37 -5.03
C ALA A 42 -3.29 -9.89 -4.28
N HIS A 43 -3.05 -9.19 -3.16
CA HIS A 43 -4.06 -8.72 -2.23
C HIS A 43 -3.72 -7.31 -1.74
N ILE A 44 -4.71 -6.59 -1.22
CA ILE A 44 -4.46 -5.30 -0.58
C ILE A 44 -4.10 -5.57 0.88
N ALA A 45 -2.97 -5.04 1.33
CA ALA A 45 -2.64 -4.95 2.75
C ALA A 45 -2.99 -3.56 3.28
N SER A 46 -3.71 -3.53 4.39
CA SER A 46 -4.06 -2.33 5.14
C SER A 46 -3.21 -2.26 6.41
N MET A 47 -2.68 -1.07 6.71
CA MET A 47 -1.76 -0.83 7.82
C MET A 47 -2.32 0.25 8.74
N ALA A 48 -2.52 -0.09 10.02
CA ALA A 48 -3.24 0.71 11.00
C ALA A 48 -4.62 1.15 10.50
N GLY A 49 -5.48 0.16 10.20
CA GLY A 49 -6.72 0.42 9.47
C GLY A 49 -6.40 0.90 8.07
N ARG A 50 -6.88 2.08 7.67
CA ARG A 50 -6.66 2.66 6.33
C ARG A 50 -5.68 3.83 6.33
N THR A 51 -4.80 3.93 7.32
CA THR A 51 -3.77 4.99 7.34
C THR A 51 -2.79 4.83 6.18
N HIS A 52 -2.41 3.60 5.86
CA HIS A 52 -1.63 3.28 4.67
C HIS A 52 -2.07 1.94 4.08
N THR A 53 -2.04 1.83 2.76
CA THR A 53 -2.34 0.59 2.05
C THR A 53 -1.29 0.34 0.98
N ALA A 54 -0.95 -0.93 0.78
CA ALA A 54 -0.04 -1.37 -0.28
C ALA A 54 -0.55 -2.68 -0.87
N ALA A 55 -0.08 -3.03 -2.07
CA ALA A 55 -0.30 -4.36 -2.61
C ALA A 55 0.69 -5.35 -1.97
N ILE A 56 0.26 -6.58 -1.76
CA ILE A 56 1.12 -7.69 -1.36
C ILE A 56 0.92 -8.87 -2.31
N ILE A 57 1.94 -9.71 -2.44
CA ILE A 57 1.94 -10.92 -3.26
C ILE A 57 2.41 -12.08 -2.40
N GLY A 58 1.68 -13.19 -2.36
CA GLY A 58 2.13 -14.40 -1.67
C GLY A 58 1.01 -15.16 -0.95
N PRO A 59 1.35 -16.15 -0.11
CA PRO A 59 0.38 -17.04 0.51
C PRO A 59 -0.35 -16.35 1.69
N VAL A 60 -1.40 -15.58 1.37
CA VAL A 60 -2.24 -14.88 2.37
C VAL A 60 -3.72 -15.30 2.31
N GLU A 61 -4.05 -16.31 1.52
CA GLU A 61 -5.42 -16.79 1.36
C GLU A 61 -6.02 -17.24 2.71
N GLY A 62 -7.24 -16.78 2.99
CA GLY A 62 -7.98 -17.11 4.21
C GLY A 62 -7.50 -16.39 5.47
N GLN A 63 -6.47 -15.55 5.38
CA GLN A 63 -6.05 -14.67 6.46
C GLN A 63 -6.72 -13.31 6.24
N ASN A 64 -7.39 -12.79 7.27
CA ASN A 64 -7.88 -11.41 7.29
C ASN A 64 -6.99 -10.54 8.19
N GLU A 65 -6.47 -11.11 9.27
CA GLU A 65 -5.56 -10.47 10.21
C GLU A 65 -4.17 -11.07 10.06
N MET A 66 -3.17 -10.21 9.91
CA MET A 66 -1.76 -10.56 9.79
C MET A 66 -1.02 -10.07 11.05
N PRO A 67 0.07 -10.74 11.47
CA PRO A 67 0.89 -10.23 12.56
C PRO A 67 1.31 -8.77 12.33
N SER A 68 1.19 -7.90 13.33
CA SER A 68 1.55 -6.48 13.18
C SER A 68 3.01 -6.28 12.80
N ASP A 69 3.88 -7.17 13.29
CA ASP A 69 5.30 -7.24 12.96
C ASP A 69 5.51 -8.01 11.65
N MET A 70 5.77 -7.26 10.57
CA MET A 70 5.99 -7.82 9.23
C MET A 70 7.23 -8.71 9.15
N THR A 71 8.16 -8.63 10.12
CA THR A 71 9.32 -9.53 10.15
C THR A 71 8.93 -10.99 10.44
N GLN A 72 7.73 -11.21 10.97
CA GLN A 72 7.18 -12.54 11.26
C GLN A 72 6.34 -13.12 10.11
N TRP A 73 6.13 -12.36 9.03
CA TRP A 73 5.34 -12.81 7.90
C TRP A 73 6.05 -13.93 7.14
N HIS A 74 5.26 -14.73 6.41
CA HIS A 74 5.79 -15.79 5.57
C HIS A 74 6.85 -15.23 4.60
N PRO A 75 8.01 -15.88 4.45
CA PRO A 75 9.17 -15.33 3.71
C PRO A 75 8.92 -15.12 2.21
N ASP A 76 7.90 -15.78 1.66
CA ASP A 76 7.46 -15.62 0.27
C ASP A 76 6.39 -14.54 0.07
N ILE A 77 6.10 -13.72 1.10
CA ILE A 77 5.25 -12.55 0.95
C ILE A 77 6.12 -11.36 0.53
N TYR A 78 5.71 -10.69 -0.55
CA TYR A 78 6.34 -9.49 -1.09
C TYR A 78 5.38 -8.30 -0.95
N VAL A 79 5.92 -7.13 -0.68
CA VAL A 79 5.19 -5.86 -0.69
C VAL A 79 5.50 -5.13 -1.98
N CYS A 80 4.46 -4.60 -2.62
CA CYS A 80 4.52 -3.63 -3.70
C CYS A 80 3.75 -2.38 -3.22
N ASP A 81 4.49 -1.35 -2.82
CA ASP A 81 3.95 -0.05 -2.40
C ASP A 81 4.35 1.02 -3.43
N PRO A 82 3.48 1.33 -4.41
CA PRO A 82 3.78 2.35 -5.40
C PRO A 82 3.79 3.77 -4.82
N TRP A 83 3.06 4.02 -3.71
CA TRP A 83 2.98 5.35 -3.10
C TRP A 83 4.32 5.77 -2.50
N SER A 84 4.97 4.86 -1.77
CA SER A 84 6.31 5.10 -1.24
C SER A 84 7.42 4.70 -2.25
N ASN A 85 7.05 4.08 -3.38
CA ASN A 85 7.97 3.48 -4.36
C ASN A 85 8.93 2.49 -3.68
N ILE A 86 8.35 1.46 -3.05
CA ILE A 86 9.04 0.36 -2.38
C ILE A 86 8.51 -0.96 -2.95
N ALA A 87 9.43 -1.85 -3.34
CA ALA A 87 9.13 -3.23 -3.68
C ALA A 87 10.19 -4.13 -3.03
N CYS A 88 9.79 -4.99 -2.10
CA CYS A 88 10.71 -5.85 -1.35
C CYS A 88 9.97 -7.04 -0.72
N ARG A 89 10.69 -7.93 -0.05
CA ARG A 89 10.07 -8.91 0.85
C ARG A 89 9.37 -8.19 1.99
N ALA A 90 8.26 -8.74 2.47
CA ALA A 90 7.51 -8.15 3.57
C ALA A 90 8.36 -8.00 4.83
N ASN A 91 9.25 -8.95 5.12
CA ASN A 91 10.13 -8.89 6.28
C ASN A 91 11.12 -7.71 6.23
N ASP A 92 11.49 -7.24 5.04
CA ASP A 92 12.42 -6.12 4.84
C ASP A 92 11.69 -4.76 4.77
N TYR A 93 10.38 -4.78 4.58
CA TYR A 93 9.56 -3.58 4.40
C TYR A 93 9.67 -2.57 5.55
N PRO A 94 9.68 -2.97 6.84
CA PRO A 94 9.85 -2.01 7.94
C PRO A 94 11.13 -1.17 7.83
N ALA A 95 12.24 -1.78 7.41
CA ALA A 95 13.51 -1.08 7.23
C ALA A 95 13.48 -0.17 5.99
N ALA A 96 12.98 -0.67 4.86
CA ALA A 96 12.83 0.10 3.63
C ALA A 96 11.91 1.32 3.82
N PHE A 97 10.81 1.16 4.56
CA PHE A 97 9.87 2.23 4.84
C PHE A 97 10.50 3.34 5.69
N ARG A 98 11.24 3.00 6.75
CA ARG A 98 12.01 3.98 7.55
C ARG A 98 12.96 4.78 6.68
N GLN A 99 13.79 4.09 5.89
CA GLN A 99 14.74 4.75 5.01
C GLN A 99 14.06 5.69 4.01
N LYS A 100 12.90 5.30 3.47
CA LYS A 100 12.13 6.14 2.55
C LYS A 100 11.60 7.39 3.23
N MET A 101 11.05 7.27 4.44
CA MET A 101 10.52 8.41 5.19
C MET A 101 11.63 9.39 5.60
N GLU A 102 12.78 8.88 6.06
CA GLU A 102 13.96 9.69 6.34
C GLU A 102 14.43 10.47 5.11
N LYS A 103 14.51 9.80 3.95
CA LYS A 103 14.82 10.45 2.67
C LYS A 103 13.81 11.54 2.34
N TRP A 104 12.51 11.26 2.46
CA TRP A 104 11.47 12.22 2.15
C TRP A 104 11.49 13.44 3.06
N GLU A 105 11.78 13.26 4.35
CA GLU A 105 11.96 14.38 5.27
C GLU A 105 13.18 15.22 4.89
N ALA A 106 14.31 14.58 4.57
CA ALA A 106 15.52 15.28 4.09
C ALA A 106 15.25 16.07 2.80
N ASP A 107 14.37 15.57 1.93
CA ASP A 107 13.90 16.24 0.71
C ASP A 107 12.81 17.30 0.98
N GLY A 108 12.45 17.57 2.24
CA GLY A 108 11.46 18.56 2.64
C GLY A 108 10.00 18.18 2.36
N LYS A 109 9.71 16.91 2.08
CA LYS A 109 8.35 16.40 1.84
C LYS A 109 7.56 16.30 3.15
N LYS A 110 6.23 16.20 3.02
CA LYS A 110 5.30 15.98 4.13
C LYS A 110 4.31 14.88 3.79
N VAL A 111 3.79 14.23 4.82
CA VAL A 111 2.71 13.24 4.72
C VAL A 111 1.46 13.80 5.40
N TRP A 112 0.28 13.43 4.91
CA TRP A 112 -0.98 13.83 5.53
C TRP A 112 -1.38 12.81 6.60
N LEU A 113 -1.52 13.27 7.83
CA LEU A 113 -2.03 12.48 8.96
C LEU A 113 -3.41 13.00 9.35
N SER A 114 -4.43 12.14 9.26
CA SER A 114 -5.80 12.51 9.61
C SER A 114 -5.90 13.04 11.04
N GLY A 115 -6.61 14.17 11.22
CA GLY A 115 -6.73 14.86 12.50
C GLY A 115 -5.54 15.75 12.90
N THR A 116 -4.41 15.66 12.21
CA THR A 116 -3.20 16.49 12.48
C THR A 116 -2.83 17.39 11.30
N GLY A 117 -3.06 16.94 10.07
CA GLY A 117 -2.67 17.63 8.85
C GLY A 117 -1.32 17.16 8.31
N PHE A 118 -0.60 18.05 7.60
CA PHE A 118 0.71 17.74 7.03
C PHE A 118 1.80 17.69 8.11
N VAL A 119 2.38 16.51 8.32
CA VAL A 119 3.45 16.25 9.29
C VAL A 119 4.74 15.82 8.58
N PRO A 120 5.91 15.89 9.25
CA PRO A 120 7.13 15.27 8.74
C PRO A 120 6.93 13.76 8.49
N PRO A 121 7.50 13.19 7.42
CA PRO A 121 7.39 11.76 7.13
C PRO A 121 7.94 10.84 8.24
N THR A 122 8.82 11.34 9.11
CA THR A 122 9.36 10.61 10.27
C THR A 122 8.58 10.86 11.56
N ASN A 123 7.44 11.57 11.50
CA ASN A 123 6.62 11.83 12.67
C ASN A 123 6.33 10.52 13.43
N PRO A 124 6.59 10.45 14.75
CA PRO A 124 6.49 9.20 15.50
C PRO A 124 5.11 8.54 15.45
N GLN A 125 4.03 9.33 15.41
CA GLN A 125 2.68 8.79 15.31
C GLN A 125 2.46 8.11 13.96
N TRP A 126 2.83 8.79 12.86
CA TRP A 126 2.77 8.23 11.52
C TRP A 126 3.62 6.94 11.39
N MET A 127 4.88 7.01 11.82
CA MET A 127 5.81 5.89 11.76
C MET A 127 5.31 4.68 12.55
N ASN A 128 4.86 4.90 13.79
CA ASN A 128 4.41 3.82 14.66
C ASN A 128 3.11 3.19 14.16
N SER A 129 2.19 3.99 13.60
CA SER A 129 0.97 3.46 12.98
C SER A 129 1.32 2.45 11.88
N ILE A 130 2.22 2.79 10.96
CA ILE A 130 2.54 1.90 9.84
C ILE A 130 3.39 0.71 10.29
N LEU A 131 4.41 0.95 11.12
CA LEU A 131 5.36 -0.10 11.49
C LEU A 131 4.80 -1.09 12.52
N TYR A 132 3.94 -0.64 13.44
CA TYR A 132 3.49 -1.46 14.58
C TYR A 132 1.97 -1.57 14.70
N GLY A 133 1.20 -0.78 13.94
CA GLY A 133 -0.25 -0.91 13.92
C GLY A 133 -0.72 -2.22 13.29
N GLU A 134 -1.98 -2.54 13.51
CA GLU A 134 -2.65 -3.75 12.99
C GLU A 134 -2.49 -3.86 11.47
N LYS A 135 -2.40 -5.10 10.99
CA LYS A 135 -2.25 -5.43 9.58
C LYS A 135 -3.39 -6.33 9.14
N ASN A 136 -4.12 -5.94 8.12
CA ASN A 136 -5.20 -6.76 7.58
C ASN A 136 -5.10 -6.86 6.06
N THR A 137 -5.45 -8.02 5.54
CA THR A 137 -5.64 -8.28 4.11
C THR A 137 -7.09 -8.01 3.74
N LEU A 138 -7.30 -7.34 2.60
CA LEU A 138 -8.60 -6.99 2.03
C LEU A 138 -8.86 -7.71 0.72
#